data_AF-A0A9P0D0G2-F1
#
_entry.id   AF-A0A9P0D0G2-F1
#
_cell.length_a   1.000
_cell.length_b   1.000
_cell.length_c   1.000
_cell.angle_alpha   90.00
_cell.angle_beta   90.00
_cell.angle_gamma   90.00
#
_symmetry.space_group_name_H-M   'P 1'
#
loop_
_entity.id
_entity.type
_entity.pdbx_description
1 polymer ?
#
loop_
_entity_poly.entity_id
_entity_poly.type
_entity_poly.pdbx_seq_one_letter_code
_entity_poly.pdbx_strand_id
1 'polypeptide(L)'
;MLIHVLQNHTSLETISLKFLLSGHSFLPNDSHFRDVECSLKTHQRLYTLDDYTDIMKTCRRKNKFIVNRIKPQNMVSVVNLEKKQINWLNLHEITLKKKILLCYL
;
A
#
# COMPACT_ATOMS: atom_id res chain seq x y z
N MET A 1 4.74 1.57 30.92
CA MET A 1 4.81 0.10 31.01
C MET A 1 6.10 -0.47 30.39
N LEU A 2 6.37 -0.32 29.08
CA LEU A 2 7.57 -0.87 28.43
C LEU A 2 8.90 -0.34 28.99
N ILE A 3 8.96 0.97 29.30
CA ILE A 3 10.14 1.59 29.94
C ILE A 3 10.41 0.98 31.33
N HIS A 4 9.36 0.70 32.09
CA HIS A 4 9.46 0.11 33.43
C HIS A 4 9.98 -1.33 33.37
N VAL A 5 9.51 -2.12 32.40
CA VAL A 5 10.03 -3.47 32.14
C VAL A 5 11.51 -3.43 31.72
N LEU A 6 11.90 -2.49 30.84
CA LEU A 6 13.28 -2.31 30.41
C LEU A 6 14.23 -1.94 31.57
N GLN A 7 13.76 -1.17 32.54
CA GLN A 7 14.56 -0.77 33.70
C GLN A 7 14.72 -1.91 34.72
N ASN A 8 13.64 -2.65 34.99
CA ASN A 8 13.60 -3.65 36.05
C ASN A 8 14.08 -5.05 35.66
N HIS A 9 14.10 -5.38 34.36
CA HIS A 9 14.58 -6.68 33.90
C HIS A 9 16.12 -6.70 33.86
N THR A 10 16.73 -7.75 34.43
CA THR A 10 18.19 -7.86 34.59
C THR A 10 18.93 -8.09 33.28
N SER A 11 18.35 -8.85 32.34
CA SER A 11 18.99 -9.21 31.07
C SER A 11 18.47 -8.47 29.83
N LEU A 12 17.48 -7.57 29.98
CA LEU A 12 16.89 -6.87 28.84
C LEU A 12 17.63 -5.56 28.57
N GLU A 13 18.29 -5.46 27.42
CA GLU A 13 19.09 -4.27 27.05
C GLU A 13 18.36 -3.31 26.13
N THR A 14 17.56 -3.85 25.19
CA THR A 14 16.91 -3.08 24.14
C THR A 14 15.50 -3.59 23.88
N ILE A 15 14.54 -2.68 23.68
CA ILE A 15 13.23 -3.00 23.12
C ILE A 15 13.08 -2.23 21.81
N SER A 16 12.89 -2.96 20.71
CA SER A 16 12.58 -2.40 19.39
C SER A 16 11.10 -2.57 19.10
N LEU A 17 10.39 -1.47 18.83
CA LEU A 17 9.03 -1.50 18.31
C LEU A 17 9.07 -1.08 16.85
N LYS A 18 8.73 -2.03 15.97
CA LYS A 18 8.54 -1.78 14.55
C LYS A 18 7.05 -1.72 14.28
N PHE A 19 6.60 -0.61 13.71
CA PHE A 19 5.22 -0.47 13.29
C PHE A 19 5.17 0.11 11.89
N LEU A 20 4.17 -0.34 11.16
CA LEU A 20 3.87 0.19 9.84
C LEU A 20 3.14 1.50 10.08
N LEU A 21 3.67 2.60 9.54
CA LEU A 21 2.84 3.78 9.41
C LEU A 21 1.79 3.48 8.35
N SER A 22 0.53 3.70 8.72
CA SER A 22 -0.54 3.85 7.75
C SER A 22 -0.29 5.14 6.96
N GLY A 23 0.65 5.11 6.02
CA GLY A 23 0.62 6.05 4.92
C GLY A 23 -0.71 5.84 4.23
N HIS A 24 -1.44 6.93 3.93
CA HIS A 24 -2.61 6.84 3.07
C HIS A 24 -2.21 6.00 1.88
N SER A 25 -2.83 4.82 1.75
CA SER A 25 -2.64 3.91 0.61
C SER A 25 -3.31 4.50 -0.64
N PHE A 26 -3.35 5.84 -0.73
CA PHE A 26 -3.87 6.57 -1.86
C PHE A 26 -2.87 6.41 -2.97
N LEU A 27 -3.06 5.35 -3.76
CA LEU A 27 -2.37 5.26 -5.03
C LEU A 27 -2.81 6.48 -5.84
N PRO A 28 -1.93 7.12 -6.62
CA PRO A 28 -2.36 8.19 -7.52
C PRO A 28 -3.50 7.73 -8.45
N ASN A 29 -3.56 6.41 -8.70
CA ASN A 29 -4.61 5.74 -9.46
C ASN A 29 -5.95 5.62 -8.72
N ASP A 30 -6.02 5.74 -7.39
CA ASP A 30 -7.27 5.68 -6.60
C ASP A 30 -8.26 6.77 -7.01
N SER A 31 -7.74 7.93 -7.41
CA SER A 31 -8.55 9.01 -7.98
C SER A 31 -9.33 8.59 -9.23
N HIS A 32 -8.78 7.65 -10.02
CA HIS A 32 -9.39 7.15 -11.25
C HIS A 32 -10.46 6.09 -10.99
N PHE A 33 -10.33 5.32 -9.91
CA PHE A 33 -11.32 4.30 -9.54
C PHE A 33 -12.66 4.92 -9.16
N ARG A 34 -12.67 6.12 -8.57
CA ARG A 34 -13.91 6.82 -8.22
C ARG A 34 -14.81 7.07 -9.44
N ASP A 35 -14.24 7.53 -10.55
CA ASP A 35 -14.99 7.83 -11.77
C ASP A 35 -15.61 6.55 -12.37
N VAL A 36 -14.85 5.45 -12.33
CA VAL A 36 -15.30 4.13 -12.79
C VAL A 36 -16.41 3.59 -11.90
N GLU A 37 -16.25 3.61 -10.58
CA GLU A 37 -17.27 3.13 -9.62
C GLU A 37 -18.58 3.91 -9.76
N CYS A 38 -18.51 5.23 -9.87
CA CYS A 38 -19.70 6.06 -10.08
C CYS A 38 -20.44 5.67 -11.35
N SER A 39 -19.72 5.44 -12.46
CA SER A 39 -20.33 5.01 -13.72
C SER A 39 -20.86 3.57 -13.65
N LEU A 40 -20.20 2.67 -12.92
CA LEU A 40 -20.69 1.30 -12.76
C LEU A 40 -21.97 1.25 -11.92
N LYS A 41 -22.10 2.08 -10.88
CA LYS A 41 -23.32 2.14 -10.05
C LYS A 41 -24.56 2.55 -10.84
N THR A 42 -24.42 3.33 -11.92
CA THR A 42 -25.56 3.71 -12.77
C THR A 42 -25.94 2.63 -13.78
N HIS A 43 -25.08 1.62 -14.00
CA HIS A 43 -25.36 0.50 -14.90
C HIS A 43 -25.74 -0.72 -14.06
N GLN A 44 -27.03 -1.02 -13.99
CA GLN A 44 -27.56 -2.07 -13.11
C GLN A 44 -27.07 -3.48 -13.48
N ARG A 45 -26.68 -3.71 -14.74
CA ARG A 45 -26.31 -5.02 -15.28
C ARG A 45 -25.15 -4.89 -16.26
N LEU A 46 -24.19 -5.80 -16.12
CA LEU A 46 -23.04 -5.99 -17.01
C LEU A 46 -23.06 -7.46 -17.43
N TYR A 47 -23.26 -7.73 -18.72
CA TYR A 47 -23.42 -9.09 -19.23
C TYR A 47 -22.23 -9.54 -20.07
N THR A 48 -21.55 -8.59 -20.71
CA THR A 48 -20.42 -8.86 -21.59
C THR A 48 -19.18 -8.06 -21.21
N LEU A 49 -18.02 -8.51 -21.70
CA LEU A 49 -16.77 -7.77 -21.59
C LEU A 49 -16.78 -6.47 -22.39
N ASP A 50 -17.58 -6.42 -23.46
CA ASP A 50 -17.71 -5.24 -24.31
C ASP A 50 -18.51 -4.16 -23.57
N ASP A 51 -19.57 -4.54 -22.84
CA ASP A 51 -20.32 -3.63 -21.97
C ASP A 51 -19.38 -2.94 -20.95
N TYR A 52 -18.52 -3.73 -20.31
CA TYR A 52 -17.54 -3.21 -19.36
C TYR A 52 -16.53 -2.28 -20.05
N THR A 53 -16.07 -2.66 -21.23
CA THR A 53 -15.14 -1.87 -22.04
C THR A 53 -15.74 -0.51 -22.40
N ASP A 54 -17.03 -0.47 -22.74
CA ASP A 54 -17.72 0.75 -23.11
C ASP A 54 -17.98 1.67 -21.91
N ILE A 55 -18.27 1.10 -20.73
CA ILE A 55 -18.32 1.88 -19.49
C ILE A 55 -16.95 2.50 -19.20
N MET A 56 -15.86 1.74 -19.33
CA MET A 56 -14.51 2.25 -19.08
C MET A 56 -14.14 3.37 -20.08
N LYS A 57 -14.61 3.33 -21.32
CA LYS A 57 -14.40 4.43 -22.30
C LYS A 57 -15.24 5.67 -22.00
N THR A 58 -16.39 5.52 -21.35
CA THR A 58 -17.40 6.59 -21.21
C THR A 58 -17.52 7.17 -19.80
N CYS A 59 -16.95 6.53 -18.79
CA CYS A 59 -17.05 6.94 -17.39
C CYS A 59 -16.46 8.34 -17.10
N ARG A 60 -15.62 8.89 -17.99
CA ARG A 60 -15.09 10.26 -17.89
C ARG A 60 -15.53 11.13 -19.06
N ARG A 61 -15.94 12.37 -18.76
CA ARG A 61 -16.30 13.37 -19.79
C ARG A 61 -15.06 13.98 -20.46
N LYS A 62 -14.00 14.23 -19.69
CA LYS A 62 -12.71 14.77 -20.16
C LYS A 62 -11.61 13.75 -19.88
N ASN A 63 -10.59 13.66 -20.73
CA ASN A 63 -9.48 12.69 -20.61
C ASN A 63 -9.99 11.24 -20.44
N LYS A 64 -10.71 10.76 -21.46
CA LYS A 64 -11.27 9.40 -21.49
C LYS A 64 -10.17 8.35 -21.36
N PHE A 65 -10.50 7.23 -20.71
CA PHE A 65 -9.55 6.12 -20.62
C PHE A 65 -9.35 5.47 -21.98
N ILE A 66 -8.10 5.11 -22.27
CA ILE A 66 -7.74 4.29 -23.42
C ILE A 66 -7.80 2.84 -22.94
N VAL A 67 -8.82 2.11 -23.37
CA VAL A 67 -9.03 0.73 -22.96
C VAL A 67 -8.39 -0.20 -23.97
N ASN A 68 -7.28 -0.83 -23.58
CA ASN A 68 -6.56 -1.79 -24.40
C ASN A 68 -6.75 -3.20 -23.86
N ARG A 69 -7.30 -4.09 -24.67
CA ARG A 69 -7.42 -5.52 -24.32
C ARG A 69 -6.07 -6.21 -24.52
N ILE A 70 -5.46 -6.63 -23.41
CA ILE A 70 -4.19 -7.35 -23.43
C ILE A 70 -4.42 -8.78 -23.92
N LYS A 71 -3.63 -9.22 -24.90
CA LYS A 71 -3.57 -10.62 -25.31
C LYS A 71 -2.61 -11.39 -24.38
N PRO A 72 -2.87 -12.67 -24.07
CA PRO A 72 -2.00 -13.46 -23.18
C PRO A 72 -0.53 -13.46 -23.59
N GLN A 73 -0.26 -13.41 -24.89
CA GLN A 73 1.08 -13.36 -25.48
C GLN A 73 1.90 -12.12 -25.06
N ASN A 74 1.23 -11.04 -24.65
CA ASN A 74 1.85 -9.78 -24.24
C ASN A 74 1.97 -9.66 -22.72
N MET A 75 1.56 -10.69 -21.96
CA MET A 75 1.60 -10.67 -20.50
C MET A 75 2.99 -11.09 -20.00
N VAL A 76 3.72 -10.18 -19.36
CA VAL A 76 5.04 -10.45 -18.78
C VAL A 76 4.87 -10.92 -17.34
N SER A 77 5.59 -11.98 -16.93
CA SER A 77 5.47 -12.55 -15.58
C SER A 77 5.95 -11.58 -14.49
N VAL A 78 5.21 -11.52 -13.39
CA VAL A 78 5.47 -10.69 -12.20
C VAL A 78 6.83 -10.95 -11.55
N VAL A 79 7.44 -12.12 -11.80
CA VAL A 79 8.77 -12.51 -11.29
C VAL A 79 9.87 -11.48 -11.62
N ASN A 80 9.75 -10.73 -12.72
CA ASN A 80 10.72 -9.70 -13.09
C ASN A 80 10.47 -8.32 -12.41
N LEU A 81 9.30 -8.12 -11.80
CA LEU A 81 8.92 -6.86 -11.14
C LEU A 81 9.39 -6.79 -9.69
N GLU A 82 9.49 -7.92 -8.99
CA GLU A 82 9.90 -7.98 -7.57
C GLU A 82 11.34 -7.49 -7.33
N LYS A 83 12.18 -7.44 -8.37
CA LYS A 83 13.52 -6.84 -8.31
C LYS A 83 13.49 -5.31 -8.19
N LYS A 84 12.37 -4.66 -8.51
CA LYS A 84 12.14 -3.25 -8.17
C LYS A 84 11.49 -3.25 -6.80
N GLN A 85 12.29 -2.97 -5.78
CA GLN A 85 11.87 -2.86 -4.40
C GLN A 85 10.86 -1.70 -4.25
N ILE A 86 9.57 -1.99 -4.42
CA ILE A 86 8.53 -0.99 -4.18
C ILE A 86 8.14 -1.07 -2.70
N ASN A 87 8.83 -0.27 -1.89
CA ASN A 87 8.55 -0.17 -0.47
C ASN A 87 7.36 0.77 -0.27
N TRP A 88 6.13 0.25 -0.43
CA TRP A 88 4.89 1.01 -0.25
C TRP A 88 4.56 1.30 1.23
N LEU A 89 5.34 0.73 2.15
CA LEU A 89 5.09 0.78 3.58
C LEU A 89 6.27 1.46 4.26
N ASN A 90 6.05 2.66 4.78
CA ASN A 90 7.02 3.34 5.63
C ASN A 90 7.08 2.61 6.98
N LEU A 91 8.12 1.80 7.17
CA LEU A 91 8.42 1.16 8.43
C LEU A 91 9.05 2.19 9.37
N HIS A 92 8.42 2.44 10.51
CA HIS A 92 9.04 3.20 11.58
C HIS A 92 9.51 2.27 12.68
N GLU A 93 10.67 2.59 13.24
CA GLU A 93 11.29 1.86 14.33
C GLU A 93 11.55 2.82 15.49
N ILE A 94 11.01 2.49 16.66
CA ILE A 94 11.35 3.13 17.92
C ILE A 94 12.21 2.15 18.71
N THR A 95 13.44 2.57 19.03
CA THR A 95 14.38 1.77 19.83
C THR A 95 14.54 2.39 21.20
N LEU A 96 14.22 1.62 22.25
CA LEU A 96 14.48 1.98 23.64
C LEU A 96 15.72 1.22 24.13
N LYS A 97 16.72 1.95 24.63
CA LYS A 97 17.96 1.36 25.15
C LYS A 97 18.08 1.63 26.65
N LYS A 98 18.57 0.64 27.40
CA LYS A 98 18.86 0.78 28.83
C LYS A 98 20.03 1.73 29.03
N LYS A 99 19.85 2.79 29.83
CA LYS A 99 20.90 3.76 30.12
C LYS A 99 21.81 3.18 31.21
N ILE A 100 23.03 2.80 30.85
CA ILE A 100 24.06 2.42 31.82
C ILE A 100 24.62 3.73 32.39
N LEU A 101 24.23 4.07 33.62
CA LEU A 101 24.92 5.11 34.39
C LEU A 101 26.20 4.47 34.93
N LEU A 102 27.32 4.68 34.23
CA LEU A 102 28.63 4.49 34.80
C LEU A 102 28.85 5.59 35.84
N CYS A 103 28.49 5.33 37.09
CA CYS A 103 29.03 6.07 38.22
C CYS A 103 30.51 5.65 38.35
N TYR A 104 31.40 6.46 37.79
CA TYR A 104 32.82 6.42 38.14
C TYR A 104 32.94 6.90 39.60
N LEU A 105 33.32 6.00 40.49
CA LEU A 105 33.83 6.27 41.84
C LEU A 105 35.36 6.32 41.79
#